data_AF-A0A2S6SE03-F1
#
_entry.id   AF-A0A2S6SE03-F1
#
_cell.length_a   1.000
_cell.length_b   1.000
_cell.length_c   1.000
_cell.angle_alpha   90.00
_cell.angle_beta   90.00
_cell.angle_gamma   90.00
#
_symmetry.space_group_name_H-M   'P 1'
#
loop_
_entity.id
_entity.type
_entity.pdbx_description
1 polymer ?
#
loop_
_entity_poly.entity_id
_entity_poly.type
_entity_poly.pdbx_seq_one_letter_code
_entity_poly.pdbx_strand_id
1 'polypeptide(L)' 'MLVRDILNKKGNKVFTTSKNTYVGEIANTLAKENIGAIVIVEKDVVIGILSERDIVRGFTE' A
#
# COMPACT_ATOMS: atom_id res chain seq x y z
N MET A 1 21.12 -14.10 0.45
CA MET A 1 19.73 -14.08 -0.02
C MET A 1 19.44 -12.68 -0.53
N LEU A 2 19.23 -12.54 -1.84
CA LEU A 2 19.02 -11.24 -2.49
C LEU A 2 17.52 -10.90 -2.48
N VAL A 3 17.18 -9.61 -2.54
CA VAL A 3 15.79 -9.17 -2.69
C VAL A 3 15.13 -9.81 -3.92
N ARG A 4 15.89 -9.96 -5.02
CA ARG A 4 15.45 -10.66 -6.24
C ARG A 4 15.00 -12.09 -5.97
N ASP A 5 15.68 -12.81 -5.08
CA ASP A 5 15.33 -14.20 -4.75
C ASP A 5 14.00 -14.27 -3.98
N ILE A 6 13.76 -13.30 -3.09
CA ILE A 6 12.49 -13.16 -2.36
C ILE A 6 11.33 -12.88 -3.32
N LEU A 7 11.53 -11.91 -4.23
CA LEU A 7 10.50 -11.51 -5.19
C LEU A 7 10.20 -12.62 -6.20
N ASN A 8 11.20 -13.39 -6.64
CA ASN A 8 10.98 -14.55 -7.49
C ASN A 8 10.08 -15.61 -6.82
N LYS A 9 10.16 -15.76 -5.51
CA LYS A 9 9.30 -16.68 -4.74
C LYS A 9 7.93 -16.08 -4.42
N LYS A 10 7.86 -14.79 -4.07
CA LYS A 10 6.63 -14.10 -3.65
C LYS A 10 5.74 -13.69 -4.83
N GLY A 11 6.34 -13.39 -5.98
CA GLY A 11 5.69 -12.75 -7.13
C GLY A 11 5.85 -11.23 -7.15
N ASN A 12 5.36 -10.61 -8.22
CA ASN A 12 5.49 -9.18 -8.52
C ASN A 12 4.17 -8.39 -8.42
N LYS A 13 3.10 -9.00 -7.87
CA LYS A 13 1.82 -8.30 -7.66
C LYS A 13 2.00 -7.21 -6.62
N VAL A 14 1.68 -5.97 -7.00
CA VAL A 14 1.68 -4.79 -6.13
C VAL A 14 0.32 -4.14 -6.23
N PHE A 15 -0.29 -3.82 -5.08
CA PHE A 15 -1.49 -3.00 -5.03
C PHE A 15 -1.10 -1.54 -4.94
N THR A 16 -1.68 -0.75 -5.83
CA THR A 16 -1.45 0.69 -5.91
C THR A 16 -2.79 1.42 -5.85
N THR A 17 -2.75 2.68 -5.41
CA THR A 17 -3.91 3.57 -5.43
C THR A 17 -3.49 5.01 -5.72
N SER A 18 -4.44 5.90 -5.93
CA SER A 18 -4.21 7.32 -6.18
C SER A 18 -4.15 8.12 -4.87
N LYS A 19 -3.42 9.24 -4.87
CA LYS A 19 -3.45 10.20 -3.75
C LYS A 19 -4.83 10.80 -3.48
N ASN A 20 -5.74 10.72 -4.45
CA ASN A 20 -7.10 11.24 -4.34
C ASN A 20 -8.09 10.18 -3.80
N THR A 21 -7.65 8.95 -3.55
CA THR A 21 -8.52 7.88 -3.04
C THR A 21 -8.82 8.13 -1.56
N TYR A 22 -10.09 8.00 -1.18
CA TYR A 22 -10.51 8.18 0.20
C TYR A 22 -9.89 7.13 1.12
N VAL A 23 -9.49 7.55 2.33
CA VAL A 23 -8.84 6.68 3.33
C VAL A 23 -9.69 5.44 3.65
N GLY A 24 -11.02 5.58 3.70
CA GLY A 24 -11.93 4.44 3.93
C GLY A 24 -11.86 3.38 2.82
N GLU A 25 -11.73 3.80 1.56
CA GLU A 25 -11.56 2.86 0.42
C GLU A 25 -10.19 2.18 0.47
N ILE A 26 -9.16 2.91 0.89
CA ILE A 26 -7.83 2.33 1.11
C ILE A 26 -7.90 1.28 2.22
N ALA A 27 -8.50 1.60 3.38
CA ALA A 27 -8.66 0.66 4.48
C ALA A 27 -9.42 -0.62 4.06
N ASN A 28 -10.49 -0.47 3.27
CA ASN A 28 -11.21 -1.61 2.72
C ASN A 28 -10.33 -2.46 1.79
N THR A 29 -9.48 -1.83 0.98
CA THR A 29 -8.54 -2.55 0.11
C THR A 29 -7.49 -3.33 0.92
N LEU A 30 -6.91 -2.71 1.94
CA LEU A 30 -5.96 -3.34 2.85
C LEU A 30 -6.55 -4.61 3.49
N ALA A 31 -7.77 -4.50 4.03
CA ALA A 31 -8.48 -5.61 4.63
C ALA A 31 -8.85 -6.72 3.63
N LYS A 32 -9.40 -6.34 2.47
CA LYS A 32 -9.85 -7.28 1.44
C LYS A 32 -8.72 -8.11 0.86
N GLU A 33 -7.58 -7.47 0.58
CA GLU A 33 -6.43 -8.13 -0.04
C GLU A 33 -5.44 -8.70 1.01
N ASN A 34 -5.76 -8.56 2.30
CA ASN A 34 -4.95 -9.01 3.43
C ASN A 34 -3.50 -8.49 3.37
N ILE A 35 -3.35 -7.17 3.21
CA ILE A 35 -2.07 -6.46 3.11
C ILE A 35 -2.00 -5.32 4.12
N GLY A 36 -0.83 -5.08 4.70
CA GLY A 36 -0.64 -4.03 5.71
C GLY A 36 -0.25 -2.65 5.18
N ALA A 37 0.01 -2.52 3.87
CA ALA A 37 0.36 -1.26 3.24
C ALA A 37 0.03 -1.26 1.74
N ILE A 38 -0.24 -0.08 1.20
CA ILE A 38 -0.51 0.17 -0.22
C ILE A 38 0.40 1.28 -0.74
N VAL A 39 0.81 1.17 -2.00
CA VAL A 39 1.67 2.17 -2.65
C VAL A 39 0.79 3.24 -3.29
N ILE A 40 1.13 4.51 -3.07
CA ILE A 40 0.44 5.65 -3.68
C ILE A 40 1.19 6.06 -4.95
N VAL A 41 0.47 6.10 -6.06
CA VAL A 41 1.02 6.39 -7.39
C VAL A 41 0.30 7.58 -8.02
N GLU A 42 1.07 8.45 -8.68
CA GLU A 42 0.56 9.51 -9.53
C GLU A 42 1.36 9.53 -10.84
N LYS A 43 0.67 9.42 -12.00
CA LYS A 43 1.29 9.39 -13.33
C LYS A 43 2.44 8.36 -13.44
N ASP A 44 2.18 7.13 -12.98
CA ASP A 44 3.15 6.02 -12.93
C ASP A 44 4.38 6.24 -12.05
N VAL A 45 4.40 7.32 -11.25
CA VAL A 45 5.45 7.60 -10.27
C VAL A 45 4.96 7.24 -8.88
N VAL A 46 5.78 6.49 -8.14
CA VAL A 46 5.55 6.24 -6.71
C VAL A 46 5.78 7.53 -5.95
N ILE A 47 4.72 8.05 -5.32
CA ILE A 47 4.75 9.30 -4.56
C ILE A 47 4.62 9.07 -3.05
N GLY A 48 4.28 7.85 -2.61
CA GLY A 48 4.18 7.53 -1.20
C GLY A 48 3.76 6.10 -0.91
N ILE A 49 3.60 5.82 0.37
CA ILE A 49 3.10 4.56 0.92
C ILE A 49 2.16 4.91 2.08
N LEU A 50 1.04 4.20 2.20
CA LEU A 50 0.15 4.31 3.34
C LEU A 50 -0.03 2.92 3.97
N SER A 51 0.23 2.82 5.27
CA SER A 51 0.00 1.62 6.06
C SER A 51 -1.23 1.74 6.95
N GLU A 52 -1.73 0.60 7.43
CA GLU A 52 -2.81 0.57 8.44
C GLU A 52 -2.45 1.41 9.68
N ARG A 53 -1.16 1.43 10.06
CA ARG A 53 -0.66 2.21 11.20
C ARG A 53 -0.74 3.71 10.96
N ASP A 54 -0.52 4.17 9.73
CA ASP A 54 -0.60 5.59 9.39
C ASP A 54 -2.05 6.07 9.47
N ILE A 55 -3.01 5.22 9.04
CA ILE A 55 -4.44 5.49 9.19
C ILE A 55 -4.80 5.68 10.66
N VAL A 56 -4.38 4.75 11.54
CA VAL A 56 -4.64 4.86 12.99
C VAL A 56 -4.02 6.12 13.59
N ARG A 57 -2.76 6.44 13.23
CA ARG A 57 -2.08 7.64 13.72
C ARG A 57 -2.79 8.93 13.32
N GLY A 58 -3.34 8.99 12.11
CA GLY A 58 -4.08 10.17 11.62
C GLY A 58 -5.37 10.51 12.40
N PHE A 59 -5.85 9.63 13.28
CA PHE A 59 -6.96 9.92 14.20
C PHE A 59 -6.52 10.32 15.61
N THR A 60 -5.24 10.17 15.94
CA THR A 60 -4.71 10.38 17.29
C THR A 60 -3.77 11.57 17.40
N GLU A 61 -3.28 12.08 16.28
CA GLU A 61 -2.48 13.31 16.15
C GLU A 61 -3.39 14.51 15.85
#